data_AF-A0A948FL59-F1
#
_entry.id   AF-A0A948FL59-F1
#
_cell.length_a   1.000
_cell.length_b   1.000
_cell.length_c   1.000
_cell.angle_alpha   90.00
_cell.angle_beta   90.00
_cell.angle_gamma   90.00
#
_symmetry.space_group_name_H-M   'P 1'
#
loop_
_entity.id
_entity.type
_entity.pdbx_description
1 polymer ?
#
loop_
_entity_poly.entity_id
_entity_poly.type
_entity_poly.pdbx_seq_one_letter_code
_entity_poly.pdbx_strand_id
1 'polypeptide(L)'
;MLYSMNITHVLLILGIIIGLAFGYLIAKVYFMSKLKHQRKDAVSRSRSVVLGDVNEKMAPLLPDFPYFYKDLVYMGKGIDYLVFDGLSA
;
A
#
# COMPACT_ATOMS: atom_id res chain seq x y z
N MET A 1 14.20 -54.99 -27.08
CA MET A 1 15.12 -54.07 -26.38
C MET A 1 15.00 -52.62 -26.89
N LEU A 2 15.13 -52.36 -28.20
CA LEU A 2 15.00 -51.02 -28.80
C LEU A 2 13.65 -50.31 -28.55
N TYR A 3 12.52 -51.04 -28.59
CA TYR A 3 11.19 -50.46 -28.34
C TYR A 3 11.00 -49.96 -26.90
N SER A 4 11.54 -50.71 -25.93
CA SER A 4 11.48 -50.33 -24.51
C SER A 4 12.29 -49.07 -24.22
N MET A 5 13.40 -48.85 -24.92
CA MET A 5 14.30 -47.71 -24.73
C MET A 5 13.67 -46.41 -25.24
N ASN A 6 12.96 -46.45 -26.37
CA ASN A 6 12.22 -45.29 -26.90
C ASN A 6 11.08 -44.84 -25.96
N ILE A 7 10.33 -45.78 -25.38
CA ILE A 7 9.24 -45.47 -24.44
C ILE A 7 9.75 -44.77 -23.18
N THR A 8 10.86 -45.23 -22.61
CA THR A 8 11.45 -44.60 -21.42
C THR A 8 11.90 -43.16 -21.65
N HIS A 9 12.43 -42.84 -22.83
CA HIS A 9 12.81 -41.46 -23.17
C HIS A 9 11.59 -40.55 -23.35
N VAL A 10 10.52 -41.04 -23.99
CA VAL A 10 9.27 -40.29 -24.16
C VAL A 10 8.63 -39.95 -22.81
N LEU A 11 8.62 -40.89 -21.87
CA LEU A 11 8.11 -40.67 -20.51
C LEU A 11 8.93 -39.63 -19.73
N LEU A 12 10.26 -39.64 -19.89
CA LEU A 12 11.15 -38.66 -19.26
C LEU A 12 10.86 -37.24 -19.77
N ILE A 13 10.72 -37.08 -21.08
CA ILE A 13 10.44 -35.78 -21.70
C ILE A 13 9.06 -35.26 -21.26
N LEU A 14 8.05 -36.13 -21.24
CA LEU A 14 6.72 -35.78 -20.74
C LEU A 14 6.74 -35.33 -19.28
N GLY A 15 7.47 -36.02 -18.41
CA GLY A 15 7.61 -35.66 -17.00
C GLY A 15 8.23 -34.27 -16.80
N ILE A 16 9.26 -33.93 -17.58
CA ILE A 16 9.91 -32.62 -17.52
C ILE A 16 8.95 -31.52 -18.00
N ILE A 17 8.24 -31.74 -19.10
CA ILE A 17 7.27 -30.77 -19.64
C ILE A 17 6.14 -30.52 -18.62
N ILE A 18 5.59 -31.58 -18.03
CA ILE A 18 4.54 -31.48 -17.01
C ILE A 18 5.06 -30.74 -15.78
N GLY A 19 6.25 -31.08 -15.29
CA GLY A 19 6.85 -30.43 -14.13
C GLY A 19 7.08 -28.93 -14.35
N LEU A 20 7.60 -28.54 -15.51
CA LEU A 20 7.80 -27.12 -15.87
C LEU A 20 6.47 -26.37 -16.00
N ALA A 21 5.47 -26.96 -16.65
CA ALA A 21 4.15 -26.36 -16.78
C ALA A 21 3.48 -26.16 -15.41
N PHE A 22 3.55 -27.17 -14.54
CA PHE A 22 2.98 -27.12 -13.20
C PHE A 22 3.70 -26.08 -12.32
N GLY A 23 5.03 -26.05 -12.37
CA GLY A 23 5.84 -25.06 -11.68
C GLY A 23 5.53 -23.62 -12.14
N TYR A 24 5.36 -23.41 -13.44
CA TYR A 24 4.98 -22.10 -13.99
C TYR A 24 3.60 -21.64 -13.49
N LEU A 25 2.61 -22.54 -13.43
CA LEU A 25 1.27 -22.21 -12.93
C LEU A 25 1.29 -21.80 -11.44
N ILE A 26 1.99 -22.56 -10.59
CA ILE A 26 2.13 -22.24 -9.17
C ILE A 26 2.83 -20.90 -8.97
N ALA A 27 3.95 -20.67 -9.67
CA ALA A 27 4.69 -19.42 -9.59
C ALA A 27 3.84 -18.22 -10.02
N LYS A 28 3.05 -18.36 -11.08
CA LYS A 28 2.16 -17.32 -11.59
C LYS A 28 1.06 -16.94 -10.59
N VAL A 29 0.44 -17.93 -9.94
CA VAL A 29 -0.59 -17.70 -8.90
C VAL A 29 0.00 -16.99 -7.68
N TYR A 30 1.19 -17.42 -7.23
CA TYR A 30 1.88 -16.81 -6.10
C TYR A 30 2.25 -15.34 -6.37
N PHE A 31 2.81 -15.06 -7.55
CA PHE A 31 3.24 -13.70 -7.92
C PHE A 31 2.07 -12.72 -8.07
N MET A 32 0.95 -13.18 -8.65
CA MET A 32 -0.24 -12.35 -8.83
C MET A 32 -0.92 -11.99 -7.51
N SER A 33 -0.85 -12.88 -6.51
CA SER A 33 -1.37 -12.62 -5.17
C SER A 33 -0.52 -11.58 -4.42
N LYS A 34 0.81 -11.62 -4.59
CA LYS A 34 1.74 -10.69 -3.94
C LYS A 34 1.59 -9.25 -4.46
N LEU A 35 1.39 -9.07 -5.77
CA LEU A 35 1.15 -7.77 -6.40
C LEU A 35 -0.15 -7.11 -5.93
N LYS A 36 -1.20 -7.91 -5.65
CA LYS A 36 -2.50 -7.39 -5.22
C LYS A 36 -2.47 -6.81 -3.81
N HIS A 37 -1.59 -7.31 -2.93
CA HIS A 37 -1.39 -6.78 -1.59
C HIS A 37 -0.70 -5.40 -1.61
N GLN A 38 0.37 -5.26 -2.40
CA GLN A 38 1.13 -4.01 -2.45
C GLN A 38 0.33 -2.80 -2.96
N ARG A 39 -0.64 -3.02 -3.87
CA ARG A 39 -1.50 -1.92 -4.36
C ARG A 39 -2.49 -1.41 -3.32
N LYS A 40 -2.96 -2.25 -2.40
CA LYS A 40 -3.89 -1.82 -1.34
C LYS A 40 -3.17 -1.01 -0.27
N ASP A 41 -1.95 -1.41 0.08
CA ASP A 41 -1.16 -0.74 1.10
C ASP A 41 -0.67 0.65 0.65
N ALA A 42 -0.31 0.80 -0.62
CA ALA A 42 0.07 2.10 -1.16
C ALA A 42 -1.08 3.14 -1.13
N VAL A 43 -2.31 2.68 -1.41
CA VAL A 43 -3.50 3.55 -1.42
C VAL A 43 -3.94 3.91 0.00
N SER A 44 -3.88 2.98 0.96
CA SER A 44 -4.26 3.28 2.35
C SER A 44 -3.27 4.26 3.00
N ARG A 45 -1.96 4.08 2.75
CA ARG A 45 -0.91 4.93 3.34
C ARG A 45 -0.94 6.35 2.79
N SER A 46 -1.23 6.52 1.50
CA SER A 46 -1.43 7.85 0.90
C SER A 46 -2.64 8.56 1.50
N ARG A 47 -3.77 7.86 1.69
CA ARG A 47 -4.99 8.46 2.24
C ARG A 47 -4.83 8.91 3.68
N SER A 48 -4.18 8.13 4.54
CA SER A 48 -3.99 8.51 5.95
C SER A 48 -3.02 9.68 6.11
N VAL A 49 -1.96 9.75 5.30
CA VAL A 49 -1.01 10.88 5.34
C VAL A 49 -1.68 12.17 4.83
N VAL A 50 -2.46 12.09 3.75
CA VAL A 50 -3.18 13.26 3.22
C VAL A 50 -4.28 13.72 4.17
N LEU A 51 -5.02 12.80 4.78
CA LEU A 51 -6.05 13.15 5.77
C LEU A 51 -5.45 13.76 7.03
N GLY A 52 -4.29 13.30 7.50
CA GLY A 52 -3.56 13.93 8.60
C GLY A 52 -3.21 15.38 8.30
N ASP A 53 -2.55 15.62 7.15
CA ASP A 53 -2.13 16.97 6.74
C ASP A 53 -3.30 17.94 6.52
N VAL A 54 -4.45 17.44 6.04
CA VAL A 54 -5.67 18.25 5.90
C VAL A 54 -6.31 18.53 7.26
N ASN A 55 -6.38 17.53 8.14
CA ASN A 55 -6.99 17.67 9.45
C ASN A 55 -6.23 18.68 10.33
N GLU A 56 -4.89 18.68 10.25
CA GLU A 56 -4.02 19.66 10.91
C GLU A 56 -4.42 21.08 10.49
N LYS A 57 -4.59 21.34 9.18
CA LYS A 57 -4.96 22.68 8.65
C LYS A 57 -6.42 23.07 8.86
N MET A 58 -7.33 22.10 9.00
CA MET A 58 -8.77 22.35 9.11
C MET A 58 -9.27 22.49 10.56
N ALA A 59 -8.49 22.06 11.55
CA ALA A 59 -8.89 22.12 12.96
C ALA A 59 -9.39 23.52 13.42
N PRO A 60 -8.77 24.64 13.02
CA PRO A 60 -9.24 26.00 13.34
C PRO A 60 -10.61 26.41 12.79
N LEU A 61 -11.11 25.69 11.78
CA LEU A 61 -12.35 26.01 11.08
C LEU A 61 -13.54 25.21 11.61
N LEU A 62 -13.32 24.32 12.58
CA LEU A 62 -14.36 23.52 13.19
C LEU A 62 -15.22 24.39 14.14
N PRO A 63 -16.54 24.16 14.18
CA PRO A 63 -17.47 25.00 14.94
C PRO A 63 -17.21 24.99 16.46
N ASP A 64 -16.59 23.94 16.99
CA ASP A 64 -16.27 23.78 18.42
C ASP A 64 -14.81 24.12 18.76
N PHE A 65 -14.07 24.79 17.86
CA PHE A 65 -12.68 25.13 18.12
C PHE A 65 -12.57 26.21 19.21
N PRO A 66 -11.82 25.98 20.30
CA PRO A 66 -11.92 26.78 21.54
C PRO A 66 -11.29 28.18 21.47
N TYR A 67 -10.65 28.56 20.36
CA TYR A 67 -9.91 29.81 20.23
C TYR A 67 -10.31 30.60 18.97
N PHE A 68 -10.16 31.93 19.02
CA PHE A 68 -10.42 32.77 17.86
C PHE A 68 -9.40 32.49 16.74
N TYR A 69 -9.89 32.35 15.51
CA TYR A 69 -9.04 32.09 14.34
C TYR A 69 -7.92 33.12 14.11
N LYS A 70 -8.12 34.36 14.60
CA LYS A 70 -7.14 35.46 14.51
C LYS A 70 -5.96 35.31 15.47
N ASP A 71 -6.13 34.55 16.54
CA ASP A 71 -5.10 34.31 17.57
C ASP A 71 -4.19 33.12 17.20
N LEU A 72 -4.45 32.48 16.06
CA LEU A 72 -3.73 31.30 15.59
C LEU A 72 -2.60 31.68 14.65
N VAL A 73 -1.39 31.25 14.99
CA VAL A 73 -0.21 31.34 14.12
C VAL A 73 0.19 29.94 13.69
N TYR A 74 0.14 29.70 12.38
CA TYR A 74 0.58 28.44 11.78
C TYR A 74 2.11 28.28 11.91
N MET A 75 2.57 27.20 12.53
CA MET A 75 4.00 26.92 12.74
C MET A 75 4.58 25.88 11.77
N GLY A 76 3.75 25.02 11.18
CA GLY A 76 4.17 24.05 10.17
C GLY A 76 4.27 22.61 10.67
N LYS A 77 5.00 21.78 9.93
CA LYS A 77 4.96 20.32 10.11
C LYS A 77 5.61 19.90 11.44
N GLY A 78 4.80 19.34 12.35
CA GLY A 78 5.22 18.87 13.67
C GLY A 78 4.73 19.74 14.84
N ILE A 79 4.29 20.98 14.57
CA ILE A 79 3.57 21.86 15.51
C ILE A 79 2.58 22.67 14.67
N ASP A 80 1.32 22.26 14.66
CA ASP A 80 0.33 22.77 13.69
C ASP A 80 0.06 24.28 13.88
N TYR A 81 -0.35 24.66 15.08
CA TYR A 81 -0.70 26.05 15.42
C TYR A 81 -0.23 26.41 16.83
N LEU A 82 0.26 27.64 16.98
CA LEU A 82 0.46 28.29 18.27
C LEU A 82 -0.70 29.26 18.49
N VAL A 83 -1.36 29.16 19.64
CA VAL A 83 -2.46 30.06 20.02
C VAL A 83 -1.92 31.15 20.94
N PHE A 84 -2.16 32.40 20.58
CA PHE A 84 -1.92 33.56 21.44
C PHE A 84 -3.24 34.07 21.99
N ASP A 85 -3.74 33.40 23.02
CA ASP A 85 -5.01 33.72 23.67
C ASP A 85 -5.04 35.20 24.13
N GLY A 86 -5.90 36.01 23.50
CA GLY A 86 -6.07 37.43 23.80
C GLY A 86 -5.31 38.43 22.92
N LEU A 87 -4.68 38.02 21.80
CA LEU A 87 -4.08 38.96 20.84
C LEU A 87 -5.12 39.78 20.06
N SER A 88 -6.32 39.23 19.90
CA SER A 88 -7.44 39.86 19.18
C SER A 88 -8.35 40.71 20.06
N ALA A 89 -8.00 40.91 21.34
CA ALA A 89 -8.74 41.74 22.30
C ALA A 89 -8.55 43.24 22.05
#